data_AF-A0A8S8YTC8-F1
#
_entry.id   AF-A0A8S8YTC8-F1
#
_cell.length_a   1.000
_cell.length_b   1.000
_cell.length_c   1.000
_cell.angle_alpha   90.00
_cell.angle_beta   90.00
_cell.angle_gamma   90.00
#
_symmetry.space_group_name_H-M   'P 1'
#
loop_
_entity.id
_entity.type
_entity.pdbx_description
1 polymer ?
#
loop_
_entity_poly.entity_id
_entity_poly.type
_entity_poly.pdbx_seq_one_letter_code
_entity_poly.pdbx_strand_id
1 'polypeptide(L)'
;MHVFGKSDGLREALEERVRRAGASIVEDPSDSELVVGIDQQEDCDIAIIPMGSNPPNSTIVVELKDVVIPNGGRNWGNEIMIDWIRQIKLGREPKTEPRDRFWVNVRDVTDAISFFVHE
;
A
#
# COMPACT_ATOMS: atom_id res chain seq x y z
N MET A 1 -12.00 4.22 12.33
CA MET A 1 -10.77 3.45 12.07
C MET A 1 -9.54 4.34 12.24
N HIS A 2 -8.41 3.75 12.61
CA HIS A 2 -7.11 4.42 12.64
C HIS A 2 -6.22 3.81 11.55
N VAL A 3 -5.54 4.65 10.76
CA VAL A 3 -4.60 4.21 9.73
C VAL A 3 -3.25 4.83 10.04
N PHE A 4 -2.21 4.00 10.16
CA PHE A 4 -0.86 4.46 10.47
C PHE A 4 0.18 3.85 9.53
N GLY A 5 1.38 4.44 9.59
CA GLY A 5 2.45 4.22 8.63
C GLY A 5 2.74 5.46 7.80
N LYS A 6 3.72 5.34 6.89
CA LYS A 6 4.17 6.48 6.08
C LYS A 6 3.00 7.03 5.24
N SER A 7 2.82 8.35 5.25
CA SER A 7 1.92 9.02 4.30
C SER A 7 2.56 8.98 2.92
N ASP A 8 2.26 7.93 2.16
CA ASP A 8 2.58 7.80 0.76
C ASP A 8 1.30 7.64 -0.08
N GLY A 9 1.46 7.53 -1.40
CA GLY A 9 0.32 7.42 -2.30
C GLY A 9 -0.58 6.19 -2.06
N LEU A 10 -0.10 5.14 -1.37
CA LEU A 10 -0.94 4.00 -0.99
C LEU A 10 -1.83 4.36 0.19
N ARG A 11 -1.24 4.92 1.25
CA ARG A 11 -1.99 5.36 2.42
C ARG A 11 -3.04 6.41 2.03
N GLU A 12 -2.65 7.42 1.27
CA GLU A 12 -3.55 8.48 0.82
C GLU A 12 -4.73 7.92 0.01
N ALA A 13 -4.47 7.01 -0.93
CA ALA A 13 -5.50 6.37 -1.73
C ALA A 13 -6.46 5.51 -0.90
N LEU A 14 -5.94 4.76 0.08
CA LEU A 14 -6.76 3.94 0.98
C LEU A 14 -7.67 4.82 1.83
N GLU A 15 -7.10 5.83 2.48
CA GLU A 15 -7.84 6.75 3.34
C GLU A 15 -8.93 7.50 2.54
N GLU A 16 -8.64 7.96 1.32
CA GLU A 16 -9.65 8.55 0.44
C GLU A 16 -10.76 7.55 0.12
N ARG A 17 -10.40 6.30 -0.20
CA ARG A 17 -11.36 5.27 -0.60
C ARG A 17 -12.33 4.89 0.52
N VAL A 18 -11.83 4.71 1.74
CA VAL A 18 -12.65 4.34 2.91
C VAL A 18 -13.48 5.53 3.41
N ARG A 19 -12.95 6.76 3.37
CA ARG A 19 -13.75 7.98 3.66
C ARG A 19 -14.92 8.12 2.69
N ARG A 20 -14.72 7.88 1.40
CA ARG A 20 -15.79 7.91 0.39
C ARG A 20 -16.86 6.83 0.60
N ALA A 21 -16.49 5.73 1.26
CA ALA A 21 -17.43 4.70 1.66
C ALA A 21 -18.10 4.97 3.03
N GLY A 22 -17.82 6.11 3.65
CA GLY A 22 -18.45 6.56 4.90
C GLY A 22 -17.66 6.26 6.17
N ALA A 23 -16.43 5.74 6.08
CA ALA A 23 -15.60 5.49 7.27
C ALA A 23 -15.07 6.80 7.87
N SER A 24 -15.09 6.90 9.20
CA SER A 24 -14.42 7.96 9.95
C SER A 24 -12.99 7.54 10.30
N ILE A 25 -12.02 8.41 10.03
CA ILE A 25 -10.61 8.19 10.35
C ILE A 25 -10.22 9.05 11.55
N VAL A 26 -9.68 8.43 12.59
CA VAL A 26 -9.28 9.07 13.85
C VAL A 26 -7.77 9.01 14.05
N GLU A 27 -7.23 10.00 14.77
CA GLU A 27 -5.79 10.10 15.06
C GLU A 27 -5.34 9.15 16.16
N ASP A 28 -6.16 8.92 17.19
CA ASP A 28 -5.85 8.02 18.29
C ASP A 28 -6.39 6.61 17.98
N PRO A 29 -5.57 5.54 18.03
CA PRO A 29 -6.04 4.18 17.84
C PRO A 29 -7.08 3.74 18.88
N SER A 30 -7.08 4.31 20.09
CA SER A 30 -8.05 3.99 21.15
C SER A 30 -9.47 4.51 20.86
N ASP A 31 -9.60 5.52 19.98
CA ASP A 31 -10.88 6.03 19.48
C ASP A 31 -11.38 5.26 18.25
N SER A 32 -10.73 4.14 17.90
CA SER A 32 -10.99 3.39 16.68
C SER A 32 -11.44 1.96 16.94
N GLU A 33 -12.40 1.48 16.14
CA GLU A 33 -12.85 0.08 16.15
C GLU A 33 -11.94 -0.84 15.32
N LEU A 34 -11.09 -0.25 14.47
CA LEU A 34 -10.24 -0.94 13.52
C LEU A 34 -8.95 -0.14 13.31
N VAL A 35 -7.83 -0.81 13.46
CA VAL A 35 -6.47 -0.28 13.33
C VAL A 35 -5.78 -0.94 12.12
N VAL A 36 -5.39 -0.12 11.14
CA VAL A 36 -4.72 -0.55 9.91
C VAL A 36 -3.28 -0.03 9.88
N GLY A 37 -2.31 -0.95 9.84
CA GLY A 37 -0.88 -0.62 9.72
C GLY A 37 -0.38 -0.79 8.29
N ILE A 38 0.31 0.22 7.76
CA ILE A 38 0.90 0.18 6.41
C ILE A 38 2.43 0.22 6.50
N ASP A 39 3.06 -0.88 6.10
CA ASP A 39 4.52 -1.06 6.13
C ASP A 39 5.12 -0.77 7.52
N GLN A 40 4.45 -1.29 8.55
CA GLN A 40 4.78 -1.09 9.96
C GLN A 40 4.93 -2.44 10.68
N GLN A 41 5.48 -2.41 11.91
CA GLN A 41 5.73 -3.62 12.71
C GLN A 41 4.93 -3.64 14.02
N GLU A 42 4.21 -2.57 14.32
CA GLU A 42 3.31 -2.45 15.44
C GLU A 42 2.04 -3.31 15.25
N ASP A 43 1.54 -3.86 16.35
CA ASP A 43 0.32 -4.65 16.38
C ASP A 43 -0.88 -3.87 15.83
N CYS A 44 -1.68 -4.53 15.01
CA CYS A 44 -2.85 -3.94 14.35
C CYS A 44 -3.86 -5.01 13.95
N ASP A 45 -5.06 -4.61 13.54
CA ASP A 45 -6.07 -5.56 13.09
C ASP A 45 -5.78 -6.04 11.66
N ILE A 46 -5.40 -5.10 10.78
CA ILE A 46 -5.05 -5.35 9.39
C ILE A 46 -3.65 -4.77 9.11
N ALA A 47 -2.71 -5.64 8.76
CA ALA A 47 -1.38 -5.24 8.31
C ALA A 47 -1.28 -5.28 6.78
N ILE A 48 -0.88 -4.17 6.16
CA ILE A 48 -0.59 -4.07 4.73
C ILE A 48 0.92 -3.95 4.57
N ILE A 49 1.56 -4.96 4.00
CA ILE A 49 3.03 -5.06 3.96
C ILE A 49 3.56 -5.36 2.56
N PRO A 50 4.80 -4.95 2.25
CA PRO A 50 5.51 -5.44 1.07
C PRO A 50 5.65 -6.96 1.07
N MET A 51 5.54 -7.58 -0.10
CA MET A 51 5.78 -9.02 -0.25
C MET A 51 7.19 -9.41 0.22
N GLY A 52 7.26 -10.43 1.06
CA GLY A 52 8.52 -10.93 1.62
C GLY A 52 9.00 -10.21 2.88
N SER A 53 8.25 -9.22 3.37
CA SER A 53 8.45 -8.65 4.70
C SER A 53 7.92 -9.60 5.78
N ASN A 54 8.44 -9.46 7.01
CA ASN A 54 7.86 -10.15 8.16
C ASN A 54 6.57 -9.43 8.60
N PRO A 55 5.45 -10.15 8.80
CA PRO A 55 4.22 -9.53 9.28
C PRO A 55 4.32 -9.18 10.78
N PRO A 56 3.66 -8.09 11.23
CA PRO A 56 3.42 -7.86 12.64
C PRO A 56 2.36 -8.84 13.17
N ASN A 57 2.10 -8.79 14.48
CA ASN A 57 0.94 -9.46 15.05
C ASN A 57 -0.34 -8.76 14.56
N SER A 58 -1.07 -9.43 13.67
CA SER A 58 -2.35 -8.93 13.15
C SER A 58 -3.29 -10.07 12.78
N THR A 59 -4.58 -9.77 12.75
CA THR A 59 -5.62 -10.75 12.38
C THR A 59 -5.62 -11.00 10.88
N ILE A 60 -5.44 -9.94 10.08
CA ILE A 60 -5.38 -10.01 8.62
C ILE A 60 -4.06 -9.42 8.14
N VAL A 61 -3.33 -10.18 7.32
CA VAL A 61 -2.12 -9.71 6.64
C VAL A 61 -2.40 -9.64 5.13
N VAL A 62 -2.22 -8.46 4.56
CA VAL A 62 -2.29 -8.19 3.12
C VAL A 62 -0.88 -7.94 2.60
N GLU A 63 -0.33 -8.91 1.86
CA GLU A 63 0.95 -8.74 1.18
C GLU A 63 0.76 -8.14 -0.21
N LEU A 64 1.50 -7.07 -0.50
CA LEU A 64 1.43 -6.37 -1.76
C LEU A 64 2.72 -6.50 -2.57
N LYS A 65 2.56 -6.71 -3.88
CA LYS A 65 3.64 -6.71 -4.86
C LYS A 65 3.15 -6.13 -6.17
N ASP A 66 4.08 -5.52 -6.91
CA ASP A 66 3.87 -4.95 -8.24
C ASP A 66 2.73 -3.91 -8.23
N VAL A 67 2.67 -3.04 -7.21
CA VAL A 67 1.62 -2.02 -7.09
C VAL A 67 2.10 -0.68 -7.66
N VAL A 68 1.38 -0.16 -8.64
CA VAL A 68 1.66 1.14 -9.26
C VAL A 68 1.07 2.25 -8.39
N ILE A 69 1.96 2.93 -7.66
CA ILE A 69 1.61 4.04 -6.76
C ILE A 69 2.26 5.32 -7.29
N PRO A 70 1.47 6.30 -7.78
CA PRO A 70 1.99 7.61 -8.15
C PRO A 70 2.67 8.26 -6.93
N ASN A 71 3.95 8.67 -7.09
CA ASN A 71 4.76 9.26 -6.00
C ASN A 71 4.88 8.38 -4.73
N GLY A 72 4.59 7.09 -4.82
CA GLY A 72 4.61 6.17 -3.66
C GLY A 72 6.00 5.71 -3.24
N GLY A 73 6.04 4.94 -2.15
CA GLY A 73 7.23 4.21 -1.72
C GLY A 73 7.77 3.27 -2.80
N ARG A 74 9.08 2.95 -2.73
CA ARG A 74 9.78 2.04 -3.66
C ARG A 74 9.69 0.57 -3.27
N ASN A 75 9.07 0.25 -2.14
CA ASN A 75 9.04 -1.08 -1.54
C ASN A 75 7.84 -1.92 -1.98
N TRP A 76 6.93 -1.38 -2.80
CA TRP A 76 5.71 -2.06 -3.23
C TRP A 76 5.88 -2.87 -4.52
N GLY A 77 7.12 -3.22 -4.86
CA GLY A 77 7.48 -3.89 -6.12
C GLY A 77 7.52 -2.95 -7.33
N ASN A 78 7.38 -1.63 -7.14
CA ASN A 78 7.37 -0.58 -8.17
C ASN A 78 8.71 0.08 -8.47
N GLU A 79 9.77 -0.32 -7.76
CA GLU A 79 11.12 0.21 -7.91
C GLU A 79 11.63 0.14 -9.35
N ILE A 80 11.35 -0.97 -10.04
CA ILE A 80 11.82 -1.18 -11.40
C ILE A 80 11.17 -0.20 -12.39
N MET A 81 9.88 0.08 -12.22
CA MET A 81 9.17 1.07 -13.03
C MET A 81 9.72 2.47 -12.79
N ILE A 82 9.98 2.82 -11.53
CA ILE A 82 10.59 4.11 -11.17
C ILE A 82 11.99 4.23 -11.80
N ASP A 83 12.78 3.16 -11.79
CA ASP A 83 14.11 3.13 -12.38
C ASP A 83 14.08 3.21 -13.91
N TRP A 84 13.12 2.56 -14.56
CA TRP A 84 12.87 2.70 -16.00
C TRP A 84 12.52 4.14 -16.37
N ILE A 85 11.58 4.77 -15.66
CA ILE A 85 11.21 6.17 -15.88
C ILE A 85 12.44 7.08 -15.75
N ARG A 86 13.29 6.84 -14.74
CA ARG A 86 14.53 7.60 -14.54
C ARG A 86 15.51 7.39 -15.70
N GLN A 87 15.69 6.15 -16.17
CA GLN A 87 16.59 5.85 -17.28
C GLN A 87 16.13 6.51 -18.59
N ILE A 88 14.84 6.42 -18.90
CA ILE A 88 14.23 7.06 -20.08
C ILE A 88 14.43 8.59 -20.03
N LYS A 89 14.16 9.22 -18.87
CA LYS A 89 14.40 10.66 -18.67
C LYS A 89 15.86 11.09 -18.87
N LEU A 90 16.80 10.17 -18.68
CA LEU A 90 18.23 10.39 -18.88
C LEU A 90 18.70 10.00 -20.30
N GLY A 91 17.80 9.61 -21.21
CA GLY A 91 18.13 9.15 -22.55
C GLY A 91 18.83 7.78 -22.56
N ARG A 92 18.64 6.97 -21.52
CA ARG A 92 19.22 5.62 -21.38
C ARG A 92 18.17 4.56 -21.65
N GLU A 93 18.61 3.41 -22.12
CA GLU A 93 17.75 2.26 -22.33
C GLU A 93 17.42 1.57 -20.99
N PRO A 94 16.13 1.33 -20.67
CA PRO A 94 15.71 0.53 -19.52
C PRO A 94 16.34 -0.86 -19.50
N LYS A 95 16.81 -1.30 -18.33
CA LYS A 95 17.19 -2.71 -18.12
C LYS A 95 16.00 -3.64 -18.37
N THR A 96 16.22 -4.72 -19.12
CA THR A 96 15.24 -5.81 -19.28
C THR A 96 14.97 -6.51 -17.95
N GLU A 97 13.69 -6.73 -17.64
CA GLU A 97 13.24 -7.55 -16.51
C GLU A 97 13.05 -9.00 -17.00
N PRO A 98 13.70 -9.99 -16.36
CA PRO A 98 13.61 -11.40 -16.79
C PRO A 98 12.24 -12.06 -16.53
N ARG A 99 11.35 -11.44 -15.75
CA ARG A 99 10.05 -12.02 -15.38
C ARG A 99 8.90 -11.14 -15.82
N ASP A 100 7.78 -11.77 -16.17
CA ASP A 100 6.53 -11.04 -16.34
C ASP A 100 6.10 -10.42 -14.99
N ARG A 101 5.67 -9.16 -15.03
CA ARG A 101 5.18 -8.39 -13.88
C ARG A 101 3.70 -8.10 -14.08
N PHE A 102 2.89 -8.36 -13.05
CA PHE A 102 1.46 -8.10 -13.07
C PHE A 102 1.15 -6.86 -12.27
N TRP A 103 1.34 -5.70 -12.92
CA TRP A 103 1.17 -4.41 -12.28
C TRP A 103 -0.30 -4.11 -11.97
N VAL A 104 -0.60 -3.81 -10.72
CA VAL A 104 -1.96 -3.42 -10.28
C VAL A 104 -1.98 -1.95 -9.91
N ASN A 105 -3.01 -1.21 -10.32
CA ASN A 105 -3.14 0.19 -9.92
C ASN A 105 -3.46 0.27 -8.42
N VAL A 106 -2.89 1.25 -7.73
CA VAL A 106 -3.20 1.51 -6.31
C VAL A 106 -4.70 1.60 -6.03
N ARG A 107 -5.50 2.14 -6.97
CA ARG A 107 -6.96 2.23 -6.82
C ARG A 107 -7.63 0.86 -6.71
N ASP A 108 -7.27 -0.07 -7.59
CA ASP A 108 -7.81 -1.43 -7.58
C ASP A 108 -7.41 -2.17 -6.29
N VAL A 109 -6.17 -1.96 -5.82
CA VAL A 109 -5.70 -2.50 -4.54
C VAL A 109 -6.50 -1.93 -3.38
N THR A 110 -6.70 -0.61 -3.33
CA THR A 110 -7.47 0.02 -2.24
C THR A 110 -8.94 -0.33 -2.27
N ASP A 111 -9.52 -0.57 -3.46
CA ASP A 111 -10.88 -1.08 -3.60
C ASP A 111 -10.98 -2.49 -3.00
N ALA A 112 -10.04 -3.38 -3.32
CA ALA A 112 -9.99 -4.72 -2.76
C ALA A 112 -9.81 -4.70 -1.23
N ILE A 113 -8.89 -3.87 -0.71
CA ILE A 113 -8.65 -3.74 0.73
C ILE A 113 -9.88 -3.18 1.46
N SER A 114 -10.61 -2.26 0.83
CA SER A 114 -11.80 -1.66 1.45
C SER A 114 -12.87 -2.68 1.80
N PHE A 115 -12.93 -3.84 1.14
CA PHE A 115 -13.85 -4.92 1.52
C PHE A 115 -13.57 -5.45 2.93
N PHE A 116 -12.30 -5.59 3.32
CA PHE A 116 -11.94 -6.06 4.67
C PHE A 116 -12.18 -5.00 5.75
N VAL A 117 -12.33 -3.74 5.37
CA VAL A 117 -12.56 -2.61 6.28
C VAL A 117 -14.06 -2.42 6.56
N HIS A 118 -14.94 -2.97 5.71
CA HIS A 118 -16.39 -2.78 5.77
C HIS A 118 -17.19 -4.00 6.22
N GLU A 119 -16.54 -5.14 6.50
CA GLU A 119 -17.14 -6.30 7.18
C GLU A 119 -16.98 -6.19 8.70
#